data_AF-A0A4Z0MQ22-F1
#
_entry.id   AF-A0A4Z0MQ22-F1
#
_cell.length_a   1.000
_cell.length_b   1.000
_cell.length_c   1.000
_cell.angle_alpha   90.00
_cell.angle_beta   90.00
_cell.angle_gamma   90.00
#
_symmetry.space_group_name_H-M   'P 1'
#
loop_
_entity.id
_entity.type
_entity.pdbx_description
1 polymer ?
#
loop_
_entity_poly.entity_id
_entity_poly.type
_entity_poly.pdbx_seq_one_letter_code
_entity_poly.pdbx_strand_id
1 'polypeptide(L)' 'MLEYAKTILLKVSFDKILFEKELRKALRMLVPAELSELKSWCYQQFSTVYRRILNRVFVQTA' A
#
# COMPACT_ATOMS: atom_id res chain seq x y z
N MET A 1 -3.64 11.40 6.66
CA MET A 1 -3.98 9.98 6.95
C MET A 1 -2.90 9.02 6.46
N LEU A 2 -1.97 9.49 5.63
CA LEU A 2 -0.89 8.71 5.05
C LEU A 2 0.03 8.00 6.07
N GLU A 3 0.54 8.71 7.07
CA GLU A 3 1.46 8.12 8.07
C GLU A 3 0.80 6.99 8.89
N TYR A 4 -0.50 7.11 9.15
CA TYR A 4 -1.28 6.05 9.76
C TYR A 4 -1.34 4.81 8.85
N ALA A 5 -1.61 5.00 7.56
CA ALA A 5 -1.61 3.90 6.59
C ALA A 5 -0.22 3.23 6.48
N LYS A 6 0.87 4.01 6.40
CA LYS A 6 2.25 3.49 6.38
C LYS A 6 2.53 2.63 7.62
N THR A 7 2.16 3.13 8.80
CA THR A 7 2.32 2.40 10.07
C THR A 7 1.57 1.07 10.09
N ILE A 8 0.31 1.06 9.64
CA ILE A 8 -0.48 -0.18 9.57
C ILE A 8 0.14 -1.16 8.59
N LEU A 9 0.54 -0.71 7.39
CA LEU A 9 1.15 -1.55 6.37
C LEU A 9 2.44 -2.22 6.85
N LEU A 10 3.28 -1.50 7.60
CA LEU A 10 4.46 -2.08 8.26
C LEU A 10 4.06 -3.19 9.24
N LYS A 11 3.09 -2.90 10.12
CA LYS A 11 2.65 -3.85 11.15
C LYS A 11 2.05 -5.12 10.58
N VAL A 12 1.33 -5.05 9.46
CA VAL A 12 0.69 -6.21 8.84
C VAL A 12 1.53 -6.87 7.75
N SER A 13 2.74 -6.37 7.47
CA SER A 13 3.59 -6.83 6.36
C SER A 13 4.08 -8.28 6.51
N PHE A 14 3.90 -8.91 7.67
CA PHE A 14 4.21 -10.33 7.88
C PHE A 14 3.19 -11.28 7.22
N ASP A 15 1.98 -10.80 6.90
CA ASP A 15 0.93 -11.60 6.26
C ASP A 15 0.49 -10.97 4.94
N LYS A 16 0.67 -11.72 3.85
CA LYS A 16 0.37 -11.24 2.49
C LYS A 16 -1.10 -10.86 2.28
N ILE A 17 -2.04 -11.58 2.90
CA ILE A 17 -3.48 -11.38 2.73
C ILE A 17 -3.89 -10.14 3.51
N LEU A 18 -3.41 -10.00 4.74
CA LEU A 18 -3.68 -8.84 5.58
C LEU A 18 -3.04 -7.57 5.00
N PHE A 19 -1.81 -7.66 4.49
CA PHE A 19 -1.15 -6.57 3.79
C PHE A 19 -1.97 -6.08 2.59
N GLU A 20 -2.42 -6.98 1.71
CA GLU A 20 -3.24 -6.59 0.56
C GLU A 20 -4.56 -5.93 1.00
N LYS A 21 -5.20 -6.46 2.05
CA LYS A 21 -6.45 -5.92 2.60
C LYS A 21 -6.28 -4.49 3.12
N GLU A 22 -5.26 -4.24 3.95
CA GLU A 22 -5.01 -2.91 4.51
C GLU A 22 -4.48 -1.93 3.46
N LEU A 23 -3.73 -2.39 2.46
CA LEU A 23 -3.30 -1.55 1.33
C LEU A 23 -4.52 -1.04 0.54
N ARG A 24 -5.47 -1.94 0.20
CA ARG A 24 -6.71 -1.53 -0.48
C ARG A 24 -7.56 -0.60 0.37
N LYS A 25 -7.55 -0.75 1.69
CA LYS A 25 -8.23 0.17 2.62
C LYS A 25 -7.57 1.55 2.61
N ALA A 26 -6.25 1.62 2.64
CA ALA A 26 -5.51 2.87 2.52
C ALA A 26 -5.86 3.62 1.23
N LEU A 27 -5.97 2.91 0.10
CA LEU A 27 -6.37 3.52 -1.18
C LEU A 27 -7.73 4.21 -1.16
N ARG A 28 -8.69 3.70 -0.38
CA ARG A 28 -10.03 4.29 -0.26
C ARG A 28 -10.09 5.47 0.72
N MET A 29 -9.10 5.58 1.60
CA MET A 29 -9.10 6.52 2.72
C MET A 29 -8.28 7.78 2.44
N LEU A 30 -7.30 7.69 1.55
CA LEU A 30 -6.36 8.75 1.24
C LEU A 30 -6.84 9.61 0.06
N VAL A 31 -6.49 10.89 0.10
CA VAL A 31 -6.73 11.81 -1.01
C VAL A 31 -5.73 11.57 -2.16
N PRO A 32 -6.02 12.00 -3.40
CA PRO A 32 -5.16 11.73 -4.56
C PRO A 32 -3.68 12.13 -4.38
N ALA A 33 -3.41 13.25 -3.70
CA ALA A 33 -2.05 13.67 -3.41
C ALA A 33 -1.29 12.67 -2.52
N GLU A 34 -1.96 12.16 -1.46
CA GLU A 34 -1.40 11.14 -0.56
C GLU A 34 -1.25 9.77 -1.26
N LEU A 35 -2.10 9.44 -2.24
CA LEU A 35 -2.02 8.18 -2.99
C LEU A 35 -0.74 8.05 -3.82
N SER A 36 -0.32 9.14 -4.46
CA SER A 36 0.93 9.17 -5.23
C SER A 36 2.14 8.90 -4.33
N GLU A 37 2.17 9.54 -3.16
CA GLU A 37 3.21 9.34 -2.17
C GLU A 37 3.18 7.92 -1.59
N LEU A 38 1.99 7.40 -1.23
CA LEU A 38 1.82 6.04 -0.74
C LEU A 38 2.34 5.01 -1.75
N LYS A 39 2.05 5.20 -3.04
CA LYS A 39 2.50 4.31 -4.11
C LYS A 39 4.02 4.25 -4.15
N SER A 40 4.68 5.40 -4.26
CA SER A 40 6.15 5.48 -4.30
C SER A 40 6.77 4.78 -3.08
N TRP A 41 6.25 5.10 -1.89
CA TRP A 41 6.72 4.51 -0.64
C TRP A 41 6.53 2.99 -0.58
N CYS A 42 5.37 2.47 -1.01
CA CYS A 42 5.11 1.03 -1.01
C CYS A 42 6.08 0.27 -1.94
N TYR A 43 6.39 0.82 -3.12
CA TYR A 43 7.38 0.20 -4.00
C TYR A 43 8.79 0.25 -3.41
N GLN A 44 9.17 1.33 -2.74
CA GLN A 44 10.47 1.40 -2.05
C GLN A 44 10.58 0.39 -0.91
N GLN A 45 9.54 0.25 -0.08
CA GLN A 45 9.59 -0.59 1.12
C GLN A 45 9.30 -2.07 0.85
N PHE A 46 8.40 -2.39 -0.08
CA PHE A 46 7.84 -3.74 -0.20
C PHE A 46 8.03 -4.38 -1.58
N SER A 47 8.72 -3.75 -2.53
CA SER A 47 8.88 -4.31 -3.88
C SER A 47 9.66 -5.62 -3.92
N THR A 48 10.52 -5.90 -2.94
CA THR A 48 11.27 -7.16 -2.88
C THR A 48 10.36 -8.37 -2.60
N VAL A 49 9.35 -8.20 -1.74
CA VAL A 49 8.47 -9.29 -1.29
C VAL A 49 7.09 -9.25 -1.95
N TYR A 50 6.52 -8.06 -2.13
CA TYR A 50 5.13 -7.86 -2.51
C TYR A 50 4.93 -7.24 -3.89
N ARG A 51 5.94 -7.24 -4.77
CA ARG A 51 5.86 -6.64 -6.13
C ARG A 51 4.56 -6.99 -6.89
N ARG A 52 4.17 -8.28 -6.86
CA ARG A 52 2.96 -8.75 -7.55
C ARG A 52 1.68 -8.15 -6.96
N ILE A 53 1.63 -8.00 -5.64
CA ILE A 53 0.49 -7.36 -4.96
C ILE A 53 0.47 -5.88 -5.32
N LEU A 54 1.60 -5.18 -5.20
CA LEU A 54 1.71 -3.75 -5.52
C LEU A 54 1.30 -3.45 -6.96
N ASN A 55 1.81 -4.22 -7.92
CA ASN A 55 1.42 -4.07 -9.32
C ASN A 55 -0.09 -4.24 -9.50
N ARG A 56 -0.67 -5.30 -8.95
CA ARG A 56 -2.11 -5.57 -9.08
C ARG A 56 -2.98 -4.51 -8.42
N VAL A 57 -2.59 -4.02 -7.25
CA VAL A 57 -3.37 -3.06 -6.46
C VAL A 57 -3.24 -1.64 -7.04
N PHE A 58 -2.06 -1.21 -7.46
CA PHE A 58 -1.85 0.15 -7.98
C PHE A 58 -2.10 0.29 -9.49
N VAL A 59 -2.13 -0.79 -10.26
CA VAL A 59 -2.50 -0.75 -11.70
C VAL A 59 -4.01 -0.74 -11.88
N GLN A 60 -4.79 -1.33 -10.96
CA GLN A 60 -6.27 -1.29 -11.00
C GLN A 60 -6.86 0.08 -10.63
N THR A 61 -6.08 0.98 -10.05
CA THR A 61 -6.54 2.29 -9.56
C THR A 61 -6.12 3.46 -10.46
N ALA A 62 -5.53 3.16 -11.63
CA ALA A 62 -5.17 4.13 -12.66
C ALA A 62 -6.24 4.20 -13.74
#